data_AF-A0A5R9K8F3-F1
#
_entry.id   AF-A0A5R9K8F3-F1
#
_cell.length_a   1.000
_cell.length_b   1.000
_cell.length_c   1.000
_cell.angle_alpha   90.00
_cell.angle_beta   90.00
_cell.angle_gamma   90.00
#
_symmetry.space_group_name_H-M   'P 1'
#
loop_
_entity.id
_entity.type
_entity.pdbx_description
1 polymer ?
#
loop_
_entity_poly.entity_id
_entity_poly.type
_entity_poly.pdbx_seq_one_letter_code
_entity_poly.pdbx_strand_id
1 'polypeptide(L)'
;MLAFICLIQINPFASAQKKGNELPESQIRKSETEAHLRFLASDELLGRRTGEQGNFVAARYIAEQFRKLGLKPVASDSGTNVSSYYQNVPFQKTGANGTGQIVADAEIMKSGDDWILMNGEASDLKAPIVYAGYGLENASKKWDDYKGLDVKGKIVLIQSGTPDVQTPSEIIASSIEKRKLAVEKGALGIIELFNAPIPWNVVNKYFAGEQISLAQGDDAALKSIPHAWVNGKEARFSRALRGVKEVEFKTSGRKSTLINSYNVAGFIPGTDPELKKEYVLLTAHYDHVGVGKQGGQPFTPQDSIFNGARDNAFGTVALLTAAEALSKKPAKRSVLVIALTGEEVGLLGSKYYASHPLMPLNKCILNLNSDGAGYNDTTIVAVMGLERTGVKAEIETASKFFGLGVFADPSPEQGLFDRSDNVSFAKEGIPAPTFTPGFREFNGDIMKNYHQVSDNPETVDFNYLLKFCQAYAYTTRLIADRKTAPQWIAGDKYEAAAKKLYGK
;
A
#
# COMPACT_ATOMS: atom_id res chain seq x y z
N MET A 1 46.96 -21.37 73.60
CA MET A 1 45.72 -21.80 72.94
C MET A 1 45.20 -20.60 72.14
N LEU A 2 45.72 -20.42 70.91
CA LEU A 2 45.32 -19.33 70.01
C LEU A 2 44.06 -19.75 69.26
N ALA A 3 42.98 -18.97 69.36
CA ALA A 3 41.78 -19.14 68.53
C ALA A 3 41.90 -18.20 67.32
N PHE A 4 42.09 -18.79 66.15
CA PHE A 4 42.06 -18.14 64.84
C PHE A 4 40.58 -17.98 64.41
N ILE A 5 40.10 -16.74 64.29
CA ILE A 5 38.79 -16.46 63.69
C ILE A 5 39.02 -16.11 62.22
N CYS A 6 38.71 -17.06 61.33
CA CYS A 6 38.63 -16.84 59.89
C CYS A 6 37.38 -16.03 59.55
N LEU A 7 37.56 -14.79 59.10
CA LEU A 7 36.54 -13.99 58.43
C LEU A 7 36.44 -14.45 56.97
N ILE A 8 35.38 -15.18 56.65
CA ILE A 8 35.01 -15.52 55.27
C ILE A 8 34.39 -14.26 54.64
N GLN A 9 35.13 -13.62 53.72
CA GLN A 9 34.57 -12.61 52.82
C GLN A 9 33.70 -13.30 51.77
N ILE A 10 32.38 -13.16 51.92
CA ILE A 10 31.41 -13.49 50.88
C ILE A 10 31.41 -12.31 49.90
N ASN A 11 32.00 -12.50 48.72
CA ASN A 11 31.82 -11.59 47.59
C ASN A 11 30.37 -11.74 47.07
N PRO A 12 29.56 -10.67 47.03
CA PRO A 12 28.29 -10.75 46.34
C PRO A 12 28.57 -10.78 44.83
N PHE A 13 28.15 -11.87 44.18
CA PHE A 13 27.94 -11.91 42.74
C PHE A 13 27.05 -10.72 42.35
N ALA A 14 27.63 -9.68 41.76
CA ALA A 14 26.90 -8.61 41.12
C ALA A 14 26.19 -9.20 39.90
N SER A 15 24.90 -9.45 40.07
CA SER A 15 23.95 -9.81 39.02
C SER A 15 24.10 -8.88 37.80
N ALA A 16 24.43 -9.46 36.65
CA ALA A 16 24.53 -8.81 35.34
C ALA A 16 23.17 -8.42 34.73
N GLN A 17 22.10 -8.33 35.53
CA GLN A 17 20.71 -8.23 35.06
C GLN A 17 20.18 -6.78 34.97
N LYS A 18 21.00 -5.77 35.24
CA LYS A 18 20.55 -4.35 35.26
C LYS A 18 20.63 -3.60 33.92
N LYS A 19 21.32 -4.09 32.89
CA LYS A 19 21.47 -3.35 31.62
C LYS A 19 20.21 -3.32 30.72
N GLY A 20 19.24 -4.19 30.95
CA GLY A 20 18.03 -4.26 30.11
C GLY A 20 17.04 -3.10 30.28
N ASN A 21 17.05 -2.43 31.44
CA ASN A 21 16.14 -1.34 31.76
C ASN A 21 16.60 0.05 31.27
N GLU A 22 17.75 0.18 30.60
CA GLU A 22 18.26 1.49 30.16
C GLU A 22 17.90 1.87 28.71
N LEU A 23 17.47 0.91 27.89
CA LEU A 23 17.06 1.21 26.51
C LEU A 23 15.68 1.88 26.49
N PRO A 24 15.49 3.00 25.75
CA PRO A 24 14.18 3.63 25.61
C PRO A 24 13.09 2.67 25.12
N GLU A 25 13.45 1.68 24.29
CA GLU A 25 12.53 0.65 23.80
C GLU A 25 11.98 -0.20 24.95
N SER A 26 12.80 -0.56 25.95
CA SER A 26 12.35 -1.27 27.15
C SER A 26 11.41 -0.45 28.03
N GLN A 27 11.34 0.88 27.82
CA GLN A 27 10.49 1.81 28.59
C GLN A 27 9.13 2.08 27.93
N ILE A 28 8.85 1.50 26.75
CA ILE A 28 7.51 1.57 26.14
C ILE A 28 6.52 0.94 27.12
N ARG A 29 5.38 1.61 27.36
CA ARG A 29 4.38 1.16 28.33
C ARG A 29 3.20 0.50 27.62
N LYS A 30 2.68 -0.58 28.22
CA LYS A 30 1.44 -1.22 27.76
C LYS A 30 0.27 -0.24 27.64
N SER A 31 0.10 0.65 28.61
CA SER A 31 -0.98 1.64 28.61
C SER A 31 -0.88 2.63 27.44
N GLU A 32 0.33 2.90 26.95
CA GLU A 32 0.55 3.74 25.79
C GLU A 32 0.23 3.01 24.49
N THR A 33 0.69 1.76 24.34
CA THR A 33 0.30 0.93 23.19
C THR A 33 -1.20 0.74 23.11
N GLU A 34 -1.85 0.54 24.27
CA GLU A 34 -3.30 0.38 24.36
C GLU A 34 -4.06 1.65 24.01
N ALA A 35 -3.63 2.82 24.52
CA ALA A 35 -4.27 4.09 24.21
C ALA A 35 -4.20 4.42 22.71
N HIS A 36 -3.04 4.20 22.07
CA HIS A 36 -2.90 4.41 20.63
C HIS A 36 -3.81 3.46 19.83
N LEU A 37 -3.79 2.16 20.14
CA LEU A 37 -4.60 1.17 19.43
C LEU A 37 -6.09 1.47 19.55
N ARG A 38 -6.56 1.73 20.78
CA ARG A 38 -7.98 2.01 21.04
C ARG A 38 -8.47 3.25 20.32
N PHE A 39 -7.66 4.30 20.22
CA PHE A 39 -8.03 5.49 19.46
C PHE A 39 -8.03 5.21 17.96
N LEU A 40 -6.96 4.60 17.44
CA LEU A 40 -6.84 4.37 16.00
C LEU A 40 -7.95 3.45 15.49
N ALA A 41 -8.28 2.40 16.24
CA ALA A 41 -9.33 1.43 15.90
C ALA A 41 -10.67 1.70 16.64
N SER A 42 -11.00 2.97 16.88
CA SER A 42 -12.27 3.35 17.49
C SER A 42 -13.39 3.53 16.46
N ASP A 43 -14.64 3.34 16.88
CA ASP A 43 -15.82 3.51 16.01
C ASP A 43 -15.95 4.94 15.47
N GLU A 44 -15.49 5.94 16.24
CA GLU A 44 -15.48 7.34 15.83
C GLU A 44 -14.63 7.59 14.58
N LEU A 45 -13.70 6.67 14.26
CA LEU A 45 -12.87 6.73 13.07
C LEU A 45 -13.46 5.93 11.88
N LEU A 46 -14.63 5.30 12.02
CA LEU A 46 -15.41 4.70 10.93
C LEU A 46 -14.56 3.82 9.97
N GLY A 47 -13.65 3.03 10.55
CA GLY A 47 -12.76 2.15 9.79
C GLY A 47 -11.72 2.84 8.88
N ARG A 48 -11.46 4.14 9.10
CA ARG A 48 -10.34 4.91 8.50
C ARG A 48 -10.19 4.77 6.98
N ARG A 49 -11.30 4.60 6.25
CA ARG A 49 -11.27 4.43 4.78
C ARG A 49 -10.56 5.58 4.10
N THR A 50 -9.66 5.24 3.18
CA THR A 50 -8.82 6.21 2.47
C THR A 50 -9.63 7.34 1.84
N GLY A 51 -9.25 8.58 2.18
CA GLY A 51 -9.89 9.81 1.71
C GLY A 51 -11.24 10.15 2.36
N GLU A 52 -11.62 9.45 3.43
CA GLU A 52 -12.83 9.74 4.22
C GLU A 52 -12.50 10.37 5.59
N GLN A 53 -13.51 10.85 6.30
CA GLN A 53 -13.33 11.65 7.52
C GLN A 53 -12.48 10.95 8.59
N GLY A 54 -12.71 9.66 8.83
CA GLY A 54 -11.94 8.87 9.79
C GLY A 54 -10.45 8.78 9.45
N ASN A 55 -10.13 8.70 8.16
CA ASN A 55 -8.76 8.71 7.67
C ASN A 55 -8.08 10.07 7.92
N PHE A 56 -8.78 11.19 7.71
CA PHE A 56 -8.23 12.51 8.02
C PHE A 56 -8.01 12.72 9.52
N VAL A 57 -8.92 12.21 10.36
CA VAL A 57 -8.77 12.25 11.83
C VAL A 57 -7.56 11.43 12.27
N ALA A 58 -7.38 10.21 11.73
CA ALA A 58 -6.20 9.38 12.00
C ALA A 58 -4.90 10.07 11.58
N ALA A 59 -4.86 10.63 10.35
CA ALA A 59 -3.69 11.38 9.86
C ALA A 59 -3.36 12.58 10.76
N ARG A 60 -4.39 13.30 11.23
CA ARG A 60 -4.21 14.40 12.17
C ARG A 60 -3.64 13.92 13.50
N TYR A 61 -4.20 12.87 14.06
CA TYR A 61 -3.74 12.28 15.31
C TYR A 61 -2.26 11.86 15.25
N ILE A 62 -1.86 11.16 14.19
CA ILE A 62 -0.47 10.71 13.98
C ILE A 62 0.47 11.91 13.89
N ALA A 63 0.10 12.94 13.11
CA ALA A 63 0.90 14.15 13.02
C ALA A 63 1.04 14.87 14.37
N GLU A 64 0.00 14.86 15.22
CA GLU A 64 0.10 15.40 16.58
C GLU A 64 0.98 14.56 17.50
N GLN A 65 0.99 13.23 17.35
CA GLN A 65 1.97 12.41 18.05
C GLN A 65 3.39 12.78 17.63
N PHE A 66 3.65 12.96 16.33
CA PHE A 66 4.96 13.41 15.85
C PHE A 66 5.35 14.78 16.40
N ARG A 67 4.41 15.75 16.44
CA ARG A 67 4.66 17.08 17.06
C ARG A 67 4.98 16.96 18.54
N LYS A 68 4.18 16.19 19.29
CA LYS A 68 4.38 15.96 20.73
C LYS A 68 5.75 15.35 21.02
N LEU A 69 6.22 14.45 20.15
CA LEU A 69 7.50 13.78 20.26
C LEU A 69 8.69 14.60 19.74
N GLY A 70 8.45 15.79 19.17
CA GLY A 70 9.50 16.69 18.68
C GLY A 70 10.16 16.25 17.37
N LEU A 71 9.54 15.32 16.62
CA LEU A 71 9.98 14.98 15.28
C LEU A 71 10.00 16.25 14.41
N LYS A 72 10.83 16.29 13.38
CA LYS A 72 10.83 17.40 12.42
C LYS A 72 9.88 17.08 11.27
N PRO A 73 9.09 18.05 10.78
CA PRO A 73 8.45 17.88 9.48
C PRO A 73 9.53 17.74 8.40
N VAL A 74 9.22 17.02 7.33
CA VAL A 74 10.15 16.90 6.19
C VAL A 74 9.88 18.06 5.24
N ALA A 75 10.89 18.86 4.94
CA ALA A 75 10.82 19.79 3.83
C ALA A 75 11.04 19.02 2.53
N SER A 76 10.25 19.29 1.49
CA SER A 76 10.52 18.78 0.15
C SER A 76 11.13 19.89 -0.71
N ASP A 77 12.29 19.60 -1.32
CA ASP A 77 12.91 20.44 -2.34
C ASP A 77 12.10 20.42 -3.66
N SER A 78 11.13 19.50 -3.80
CA SER A 78 10.40 19.24 -5.05
C SER A 78 9.07 20.00 -5.22
N GLY A 79 8.77 20.98 -4.37
CA GLY A 79 7.62 21.87 -4.55
C GLY A 79 6.26 21.35 -4.07
N THR A 80 5.48 22.30 -3.52
CA THR A 80 4.02 22.41 -3.25
C THR A 80 3.19 21.27 -2.64
N ASN A 81 3.60 19.99 -2.67
CA ASN A 81 2.77 18.87 -2.20
C ASN A 81 3.07 18.43 -0.76
N VAL A 82 3.85 19.20 -0.01
CA VAL A 82 4.16 18.92 1.40
C VAL A 82 3.81 20.12 2.26
N SER A 83 3.05 19.88 3.32
CA SER A 83 2.71 20.88 4.33
C SER A 83 2.91 20.28 5.71
N SER A 84 3.88 20.79 6.47
CA SER A 84 4.23 20.25 7.79
C SER A 84 4.56 18.74 7.70
N TYR A 85 3.82 17.88 8.41
CA TYR A 85 4.01 16.42 8.39
C TYR A 85 3.28 15.73 7.24
N TYR A 86 2.56 16.46 6.38
CA TYR A 86 1.67 15.86 5.38
C TYR A 86 2.31 15.92 4.01
N GLN A 87 2.52 14.77 3.39
CA GLN A 87 2.67 14.65 1.94
C GLN A 87 1.29 14.40 1.34
N ASN A 88 0.79 15.35 0.55
CA ASN A 88 -0.48 15.22 -0.15
C ASN A 88 -0.38 14.13 -1.22
N VAL A 89 -1.27 13.16 -1.14
CA VAL A 89 -1.43 12.08 -2.12
C VAL A 89 -2.74 12.35 -2.87
N PRO A 90 -2.66 12.83 -4.12
CA PRO A 90 -3.85 13.15 -4.90
C PRO A 90 -4.48 11.87 -5.42
N PHE A 91 -5.77 11.70 -5.17
CA PHE A 91 -6.53 10.54 -5.59
C PHE A 91 -7.70 10.92 -6.49
N GLN A 92 -8.11 9.97 -7.32
CA GLN A 92 -9.34 10.02 -8.08
C GLN A 92 -10.26 8.91 -7.57
N LYS A 93 -11.43 9.32 -7.08
CA LYS A 93 -12.50 8.42 -6.65
C LYS A 93 -13.51 8.27 -7.78
N THR A 94 -13.59 7.07 -8.32
CA THR A 94 -14.55 6.69 -9.36
C THR A 94 -15.73 5.97 -8.69
N GLY A 95 -16.95 6.46 -8.92
CA GLY A 95 -18.18 5.90 -8.35
C GLY A 95 -18.55 4.53 -8.93
N ALA A 96 -19.73 4.03 -8.57
CA ALA A 96 -20.28 2.80 -9.13
C ALA A 96 -20.47 2.88 -10.66
N ASN A 97 -20.54 1.72 -11.29
CA ASN A 97 -20.76 1.58 -12.73
C ASN A 97 -22.00 2.34 -13.20
N GLY A 98 -21.88 3.00 -14.36
CA GLY A 98 -23.03 3.62 -15.03
C GLY A 98 -23.96 2.57 -15.62
N THR A 99 -25.26 2.84 -15.68
CA THR A 99 -26.23 1.98 -16.36
C THR A 99 -26.28 2.33 -17.85
N GLY A 100 -26.84 1.43 -18.68
CA GLY A 100 -27.01 1.68 -20.11
C GLY A 100 -26.83 0.44 -20.97
N GLN A 101 -26.65 0.67 -22.26
CA GLN A 101 -26.46 -0.39 -23.25
C GLN A 101 -25.53 0.03 -24.38
N ILE A 102 -24.87 -0.96 -24.97
CA ILE A 102 -24.20 -0.83 -26.26
C ILE A 102 -24.98 -1.67 -27.26
N VAL A 103 -25.39 -1.08 -28.37
CA VAL A 103 -26.15 -1.76 -29.43
C VAL A 103 -25.32 -1.82 -30.71
N ALA A 104 -25.10 -3.04 -31.18
CA ALA A 104 -24.44 -3.34 -32.45
C ALA A 104 -25.40 -4.16 -33.32
N ASP A 105 -26.16 -3.48 -34.17
CA ASP A 105 -27.26 -4.07 -34.95
C ASP A 105 -28.31 -4.73 -34.03
N ALA A 106 -28.52 -6.05 -34.13
CA ALA A 106 -29.45 -6.79 -33.27
C ALA A 106 -28.86 -7.17 -31.90
N GLU A 107 -27.55 -7.04 -31.70
CA GLU A 107 -26.88 -7.40 -30.45
C GLU A 107 -26.99 -6.25 -29.45
N ILE A 108 -27.62 -6.51 -28.29
CA ILE A 108 -27.76 -5.56 -27.19
C ILE A 108 -26.91 -6.05 -26.01
N MET A 109 -25.87 -5.30 -25.67
CA MET A 109 -24.98 -5.55 -24.54
C MET A 109 -25.37 -4.67 -23.36
N LYS A 110 -25.68 -5.27 -22.21
CA LYS A 110 -26.16 -4.57 -21.01
C LYS A 110 -25.03 -4.21 -20.05
N SER A 111 -25.09 -3.01 -19.49
CA SER A 111 -24.13 -2.58 -18.47
C SER A 111 -24.25 -3.43 -17.21
N GLY A 112 -23.12 -3.81 -16.62
CA GLY A 112 -23.07 -4.62 -15.41
C GLY A 112 -23.31 -6.11 -15.65
N ASP A 113 -23.60 -6.54 -16.88
CA ASP A 113 -23.63 -7.94 -17.29
C ASP A 113 -22.56 -8.20 -18.34
N ASP A 114 -22.60 -7.43 -19.43
CA ASP A 114 -21.78 -7.65 -20.63
C ASP A 114 -20.62 -6.64 -20.74
N TRP A 115 -20.76 -5.48 -20.11
CA TRP A 115 -19.75 -4.42 -20.13
C TRP A 115 -19.73 -3.57 -18.84
N ILE A 116 -18.63 -2.88 -18.61
CA ILE A 116 -18.40 -1.98 -17.45
C ILE A 116 -17.87 -0.66 -17.96
N LEU A 117 -18.41 0.45 -17.48
CA LEU A 117 -17.93 1.79 -17.78
C LEU A 117 -16.64 2.06 -16.99
N MET A 118 -15.52 2.22 -17.68
CA MET A 118 -14.23 2.57 -17.07
C MET A 118 -14.06 4.08 -16.93
N ASN A 119 -14.59 4.84 -17.87
CA ASN A 119 -14.59 6.31 -17.84
C ASN A 119 -15.77 6.86 -18.67
N GLY A 120 -16.22 8.08 -18.37
CA GLY A 120 -17.16 8.81 -19.22
C GLY A 120 -18.33 9.41 -18.45
N GLU A 121 -18.82 10.54 -18.95
CA GLU A 121 -20.06 11.14 -18.47
C GLU A 121 -21.29 10.50 -19.13
N ALA A 122 -22.48 10.92 -18.72
CA ALA A 122 -23.71 10.51 -19.35
C ALA A 122 -23.68 10.85 -20.84
N SER A 123 -23.97 9.87 -21.68
CA SER A 123 -23.90 10.02 -23.13
C SER A 123 -24.89 9.09 -23.84
N ASP A 124 -25.31 9.53 -25.02
CA ASP A 124 -26.18 8.79 -25.93
C ASP A 124 -25.59 8.98 -27.33
N LEU A 125 -24.58 8.15 -27.64
CA LEU A 125 -23.80 8.26 -28.87
C LEU A 125 -24.33 7.28 -29.89
N LYS A 126 -24.56 7.74 -31.11
CA LYS A 126 -24.71 6.89 -32.29
C LYS A 126 -23.67 7.33 -33.32
N ALA A 127 -22.64 6.51 -33.52
CA ALA A 127 -21.46 6.91 -34.28
C ALA A 127 -20.79 5.74 -35.01
N PRO A 128 -20.10 6.00 -36.14
CA PRO A 128 -19.35 4.96 -36.82
C PRO A 128 -18.31 4.32 -35.89
N ILE A 129 -18.07 3.02 -36.08
CA ILE A 129 -17.08 2.26 -35.32
C ILE A 129 -15.87 1.91 -36.19
N VAL A 130 -14.67 1.95 -35.60
CA VAL A 130 -13.41 1.60 -36.27
C VAL A 130 -12.56 0.71 -35.38
N TYR A 131 -12.08 -0.41 -35.91
CA TYR A 131 -11.20 -1.31 -35.19
C TYR A 131 -9.75 -0.87 -35.33
N ALA A 132 -9.09 -0.61 -34.20
CA ALA A 132 -7.72 -0.10 -34.14
C ALA A 132 -6.83 -1.00 -33.28
N GLY A 133 -6.80 -2.31 -33.55
CA GLY A 133 -5.84 -3.22 -32.91
C GLY A 133 -5.91 -3.19 -31.37
N TYR A 134 -4.79 -2.83 -30.73
CA TYR A 134 -4.70 -2.59 -29.28
C TYR A 134 -4.91 -1.11 -28.89
N GLY A 135 -4.99 -0.19 -29.85
CA GLY A 135 -5.17 1.24 -29.63
C GLY A 135 -3.89 1.93 -29.13
N LEU A 136 -2.72 1.48 -29.58
CA LEU A 136 -1.43 1.98 -29.11
C LEU A 136 -0.57 2.56 -30.24
N GLU A 137 0.32 3.48 -29.86
CA GLU A 137 1.37 4.04 -30.71
C GLU A 137 2.68 4.08 -29.91
N ASN A 138 3.71 3.38 -30.37
CA ASN A 138 5.01 3.33 -29.71
C ASN A 138 6.13 3.16 -30.76
N ALA A 139 6.88 4.23 -31.03
CA ALA A 139 7.94 4.22 -32.04
C ALA A 139 9.06 3.22 -31.72
N SER A 140 9.49 3.13 -30.46
CA SER A 140 10.57 2.22 -30.03
C SER A 140 10.20 0.75 -30.21
N LYS A 141 8.92 0.41 -30.04
CA LYS A 141 8.37 -0.93 -30.26
C LYS A 141 7.81 -1.16 -31.67
N LYS A 142 7.82 -0.12 -32.52
CA LYS A 142 7.22 -0.11 -33.87
C LYS A 142 5.72 -0.46 -33.87
N TRP A 143 4.99 0.00 -32.86
CA TRP A 143 3.53 -0.11 -32.78
C TRP A 143 2.88 1.16 -33.30
N ASP A 144 1.90 1.03 -34.19
CA ASP A 144 1.07 2.14 -34.64
C ASP A 144 -0.27 1.56 -35.13
N ASP A 145 -1.17 1.31 -34.19
CA ASP A 145 -2.49 0.74 -34.48
C ASP A 145 -3.44 1.73 -35.18
N TYR A 146 -3.11 3.03 -35.15
CA TYR A 146 -3.89 4.09 -35.78
C TYR A 146 -3.43 4.40 -37.21
N LYS A 147 -2.33 3.78 -37.67
CA LYS A 147 -1.77 4.03 -39.00
C LYS A 147 -2.78 3.80 -40.11
N GLY A 148 -3.11 4.86 -40.85
CA GLY A 148 -4.06 4.80 -41.97
C GLY A 148 -5.53 4.69 -41.56
N LEU A 149 -5.85 4.84 -40.26
CA LEU A 149 -7.22 4.85 -39.76
C LEU A 149 -7.70 6.29 -39.53
N ASP A 150 -8.89 6.62 -40.04
CA ASP A 150 -9.60 7.82 -39.64
C ASP A 150 -10.50 7.50 -38.43
N VAL A 151 -10.15 8.04 -37.27
CA VAL A 151 -10.86 7.78 -36.00
C VAL A 151 -11.59 9.00 -35.43
N LYS A 152 -11.44 10.16 -36.09
CA LYS A 152 -12.03 11.40 -35.62
C LYS A 152 -13.55 11.33 -35.72
N GLY A 153 -14.24 11.59 -34.62
CA GLY A 153 -15.71 11.52 -34.59
C GLY A 153 -16.27 10.09 -34.55
N LYS A 154 -15.45 9.07 -34.27
CA LYS A 154 -15.86 7.65 -34.28
C LYS A 154 -15.68 7.01 -32.90
N ILE A 155 -16.35 5.88 -32.70
CA ILE A 155 -16.10 4.98 -31.57
C ILE A 155 -14.96 4.03 -31.98
N VAL A 156 -13.91 3.95 -31.16
CA VAL A 156 -12.77 3.07 -31.43
C VAL A 156 -12.97 1.75 -30.71
N LEU A 157 -12.90 0.66 -31.46
CA LEU A 157 -12.89 -0.71 -30.95
C LEU A 157 -11.44 -1.18 -30.81
N ILE A 158 -11.03 -1.61 -29.62
CA ILE A 158 -9.65 -2.02 -29.33
C ILE A 158 -9.61 -3.31 -28.51
N GLN A 159 -8.45 -3.96 -28.44
CA GLN A 159 -8.18 -5.12 -27.58
C GLN A 159 -7.60 -4.69 -26.24
N SER A 160 -7.90 -5.41 -25.16
CA SER A 160 -7.24 -5.23 -23.87
C SER A 160 -5.77 -5.62 -23.89
N GLY A 161 -4.93 -4.94 -23.10
CA GLY A 161 -3.50 -5.23 -22.98
C GLY A 161 -2.65 -4.61 -24.08
N THR A 162 -1.46 -5.17 -24.33
CA THR A 162 -0.58 -4.75 -25.44
C THR A 162 -0.17 -5.99 -26.24
N PRO A 163 0.46 -5.85 -27.41
CA PRO A 163 1.00 -6.98 -28.16
C PRO A 163 1.95 -7.89 -27.35
N ASP A 164 2.70 -7.32 -26.40
CA ASP A 164 3.72 -8.05 -25.62
C ASP A 164 3.27 -8.43 -24.20
N VAL A 165 2.23 -7.80 -23.68
CA VAL A 165 1.89 -7.81 -22.25
C VAL A 165 0.90 -8.92 -21.91
N GLN A 166 1.14 -9.60 -20.79
CA GLN A 166 0.31 -10.72 -20.34
C GLN A 166 -0.21 -10.60 -18.90
N THR A 167 0.32 -9.71 -18.06
CA THR A 167 -0.13 -9.65 -16.65
C THR A 167 -1.40 -8.81 -16.48
N PRO A 168 -2.31 -9.19 -15.56
CA PRO A 168 -3.49 -8.39 -15.22
C PRO A 168 -3.22 -6.91 -14.96
N SER A 169 -2.19 -6.59 -14.16
CA SER A 169 -1.88 -5.22 -13.76
C SER A 169 -1.42 -4.36 -14.94
N GLU A 170 -0.60 -4.90 -15.84
CA GLU A 170 -0.17 -4.19 -17.04
C GLU A 170 -1.33 -4.00 -18.04
N ILE A 171 -2.25 -4.97 -18.14
CA ILE A 171 -3.47 -4.82 -18.95
C ILE A 171 -4.30 -3.64 -18.45
N ILE A 172 -4.55 -3.57 -17.14
CA ILE A 172 -5.31 -2.46 -16.53
C ILE A 172 -4.60 -1.13 -16.76
N ALA A 173 -3.28 -1.06 -16.55
CA ALA A 173 -2.49 0.15 -16.74
C ALA A 173 -2.54 0.67 -18.20
N SER A 174 -2.42 -0.23 -19.19
CA SER A 174 -2.44 0.14 -20.62
C SER A 174 -3.77 0.76 -21.06
N SER A 175 -4.88 0.43 -20.39
CA SER A 175 -6.22 0.96 -20.70
C SER A 175 -6.29 2.49 -20.52
N ILE A 176 -5.51 3.05 -19.60
CA ILE A 176 -5.43 4.50 -19.38
C ILE A 176 -4.72 5.18 -20.55
N GLU A 177 -3.57 4.65 -20.96
CA GLU A 177 -2.77 5.16 -22.09
C GLU A 177 -3.57 5.17 -23.38
N LYS A 178 -4.25 4.06 -23.70
CA LYS A 178 -5.12 3.94 -24.88
C LYS A 178 -6.22 4.98 -24.89
N ARG A 179 -6.82 5.25 -23.72
CA ARG A 179 -7.87 6.26 -23.59
C ARG A 179 -7.35 7.65 -23.90
N LYS A 180 -6.19 8.01 -23.36
CA LYS A 180 -5.53 9.29 -23.64
C LYS A 180 -5.27 9.46 -25.14
N LEU A 181 -4.68 8.44 -25.78
CA LEU A 181 -4.38 8.46 -27.21
C LEU A 181 -5.64 8.58 -28.08
N ALA A 182 -6.70 7.81 -27.77
CA ALA A 182 -7.96 7.91 -28.49
C ALA A 182 -8.60 9.31 -28.40
N VAL A 183 -8.55 9.94 -27.22
CA VAL A 183 -9.00 11.34 -27.03
C VAL A 183 -8.18 12.29 -27.89
N GLU A 184 -6.85 12.17 -27.87
CA GLU A 184 -5.94 13.01 -28.67
C GLU A 184 -6.19 12.88 -30.18
N LYS A 185 -6.51 11.66 -30.66
CA LYS A 185 -6.87 11.40 -32.07
C LYS A 185 -8.31 11.81 -32.42
N GLY A 186 -9.10 12.27 -31.45
CA GLY A 186 -10.45 12.81 -31.66
C GLY A 186 -11.58 11.78 -31.69
N ALA A 187 -11.40 10.61 -31.07
CA ALA A 187 -12.47 9.64 -30.89
C ALA A 187 -13.63 10.18 -30.03
N LEU A 188 -14.84 9.69 -30.27
CA LEU A 188 -16.02 10.01 -29.44
C LEU A 188 -16.20 9.03 -28.28
N GLY A 189 -15.64 7.83 -28.36
CA GLY A 189 -15.76 6.81 -27.34
C GLY A 189 -14.87 5.60 -27.63
N ILE A 190 -14.75 4.71 -26.65
CA ILE A 190 -13.92 3.52 -26.72
C ILE A 190 -14.72 2.31 -26.26
N ILE A 191 -14.62 1.23 -27.04
CA ILE A 191 -15.05 -0.10 -26.65
C ILE A 191 -13.79 -0.97 -26.64
N GLU A 192 -13.33 -1.35 -25.45
CA GLU A 192 -12.16 -2.21 -25.27
C GLU A 192 -12.62 -3.65 -24.97
N LEU A 193 -12.27 -4.57 -25.87
CA LEU A 193 -12.59 -5.99 -25.75
C LEU A 193 -11.66 -6.62 -24.70
N PHE A 194 -12.20 -6.88 -23.52
CA PHE A 194 -11.46 -7.41 -22.39
C PHE A 194 -11.31 -8.93 -22.48
N ASN A 195 -10.09 -9.36 -22.80
CA ASN A 195 -9.73 -10.76 -23.08
C ASN A 195 -8.67 -11.32 -22.11
N ALA A 196 -8.38 -10.63 -21.01
CA ALA A 196 -7.40 -11.06 -20.03
C ALA A 196 -7.76 -12.44 -19.42
N PRO A 197 -6.79 -13.22 -18.91
CA PRO A 197 -7.02 -14.51 -18.24
C PRO A 197 -7.66 -14.36 -16.84
N ILE A 198 -8.62 -13.45 -16.69
CA ILE A 198 -9.39 -13.19 -15.47
C ILE A 198 -10.86 -13.51 -15.77
N PRO A 199 -11.58 -14.24 -14.91
CA PRO A 199 -13.01 -14.46 -15.06
C PRO A 199 -13.79 -13.14 -15.09
N TRP A 200 -14.72 -12.99 -16.04
CA TRP A 200 -15.46 -11.73 -16.24
C TRP A 200 -16.26 -11.30 -15.01
N ASN A 201 -16.85 -12.25 -14.28
CA ASN A 201 -17.55 -11.98 -13.03
C ASN A 201 -16.64 -11.34 -11.96
N VAL A 202 -15.36 -11.69 -11.91
CA VAL A 202 -14.37 -11.07 -11.01
C VAL A 202 -14.07 -9.65 -11.45
N VAL A 203 -13.85 -9.44 -12.75
CA VAL A 203 -13.63 -8.11 -13.34
C VAL A 203 -14.83 -7.21 -13.04
N ASN A 204 -16.04 -7.70 -13.29
CA ASN A 204 -17.29 -7.00 -13.05
C ASN A 204 -17.48 -6.64 -11.57
N LYS A 205 -17.37 -7.61 -10.67
CA LYS A 205 -17.51 -7.35 -9.23
C LYS A 205 -16.52 -6.29 -8.73
N TYR A 206 -15.28 -6.31 -9.22
CA TYR A 206 -14.26 -5.36 -8.81
C TYR A 206 -14.47 -3.97 -9.44
N PHE A 207 -14.47 -3.88 -10.76
CA PHE A 207 -14.47 -2.61 -11.47
C PHE A 207 -15.83 -1.93 -11.55
N ALA A 208 -16.94 -2.64 -11.32
CA ALA A 208 -18.26 -2.01 -11.25
C ALA A 208 -18.52 -1.27 -9.92
N GLY A 209 -17.77 -1.62 -8.87
CA GLY A 209 -17.81 -0.94 -7.58
C GLY A 209 -17.15 0.44 -7.61
N GLU A 210 -17.21 1.12 -6.48
CA GLU A 210 -16.41 2.32 -6.24
C GLU A 210 -14.91 1.97 -6.22
N GLN A 211 -14.08 2.80 -6.86
CA GLN A 211 -12.64 2.61 -6.96
C GLN A 211 -11.90 3.89 -6.58
N ILE A 212 -10.71 3.73 -5.99
CA ILE A 212 -9.78 4.83 -5.72
C ILE A 212 -8.49 4.52 -6.46
N SER A 213 -7.93 5.53 -7.13
CA SER A 213 -6.64 5.45 -7.82
C SER A 213 -5.85 6.74 -7.61
N LEU A 214 -4.56 6.76 -7.94
CA LEU A 214 -3.79 8.00 -7.96
C LEU A 214 -4.33 8.91 -9.07
N ALA A 215 -4.61 10.18 -8.73
CA ALA A 215 -4.98 11.16 -9.74
C ALA A 215 -3.77 11.46 -10.63
N GLN A 216 -3.96 11.44 -11.95
CA GLN A 216 -2.94 11.92 -12.88
C GLN A 216 -3.08 13.43 -13.05
N GLY A 217 -1.95 14.16 -13.01
CA GLY A 217 -1.92 15.62 -13.08
C GLY A 217 -2.61 16.23 -14.31
N ASP A 218 -2.79 15.46 -15.39
CA ASP A 218 -3.40 15.90 -16.65
C ASP A 218 -4.85 15.41 -16.84
N ASP A 219 -5.37 14.52 -15.98
CA ASP A 219 -6.70 13.91 -16.20
C ASP A 219 -7.86 14.92 -16.09
N ALA A 220 -7.65 16.04 -15.38
CA ALA A 220 -8.64 17.12 -15.31
C ALA A 220 -8.79 17.91 -16.62
N ALA A 221 -7.81 17.83 -17.55
CA ALA A 221 -7.82 18.55 -18.82
C ALA A 221 -8.25 17.67 -20.01
N LEU A 222 -8.28 16.35 -19.86
CA LEU A 222 -8.71 15.44 -20.92
C LEU A 222 -10.23 15.46 -21.07
N LYS A 223 -10.69 15.66 -22.30
CA LYS A 223 -12.10 15.52 -22.64
C LYS A 223 -12.57 14.12 -22.24
N SER A 224 -13.52 14.04 -21.31
CA SER A 224 -14.10 12.78 -20.87
C SER A 224 -14.90 12.16 -22.02
N ILE A 225 -14.47 11.00 -22.51
CA ILE A 225 -15.22 10.18 -23.47
C ILE A 225 -15.66 8.87 -22.79
N PRO A 226 -16.82 8.31 -23.18
CA PRO A 226 -17.25 7.01 -22.71
C PRO A 226 -16.28 5.93 -23.16
N HIS A 227 -15.72 5.21 -22.19
CA HIS A 227 -14.82 4.08 -22.39
C HIS A 227 -15.37 2.90 -21.60
N ALA A 228 -15.82 1.85 -22.31
CA ALA A 228 -16.27 0.60 -21.71
C ALA A 228 -15.31 -0.55 -21.98
N TRP A 229 -15.15 -1.40 -20.97
CA TRP A 229 -14.70 -2.77 -21.17
C TRP A 229 -15.89 -3.65 -21.48
N VAL A 230 -15.83 -4.38 -22.59
CA VAL A 230 -16.83 -5.40 -22.97
C VAL A 230 -16.21 -6.78 -22.77
N ASN A 231 -16.99 -7.77 -22.33
CA ASN A 231 -16.56 -9.15 -22.20
C ASN A 231 -16.14 -9.74 -23.55
N GLY A 232 -14.87 -9.58 -23.92
CA GLY A 232 -14.36 -9.99 -25.23
C GLY A 232 -14.33 -11.51 -25.43
N LYS A 233 -14.44 -12.28 -24.34
CA LYS A 233 -14.47 -13.75 -24.36
C LYS A 233 -15.76 -14.29 -24.95
N GLU A 234 -16.82 -13.50 -24.92
CA GLU A 234 -18.08 -13.81 -25.59
C GLU A 234 -17.94 -13.51 -27.08
N ALA A 235 -17.68 -14.55 -27.88
CA ALA A 235 -17.41 -14.41 -29.31
C ALA A 235 -18.55 -13.68 -30.08
N ARG A 236 -19.79 -13.73 -29.59
CA ARG A 236 -20.92 -12.99 -30.17
C ARG A 236 -20.72 -11.47 -30.11
N PHE A 237 -20.21 -10.92 -29.00
CA PHE A 237 -19.99 -9.48 -28.85
C PHE A 237 -18.87 -8.98 -29.75
N SER A 238 -17.73 -9.68 -29.75
CA SER A 238 -16.60 -9.34 -30.63
C SER A 238 -17.00 -9.41 -32.12
N ARG A 239 -17.79 -10.42 -32.51
CA ARG A 239 -18.30 -10.55 -33.89
C ARG A 239 -19.27 -9.42 -34.25
N ALA A 240 -20.22 -9.10 -33.38
CA ALA A 240 -21.19 -8.03 -33.61
C ALA A 240 -20.49 -6.68 -33.76
N LEU A 241 -19.62 -6.32 -32.81
CA LEU A 241 -18.89 -5.04 -32.82
C LEU A 241 -17.95 -4.88 -34.01
N ARG A 242 -17.36 -5.97 -34.52
CA ARG A 242 -16.52 -5.95 -35.74
C ARG A 242 -17.34 -5.97 -37.04
N GLY A 243 -18.59 -6.43 -36.99
CA GLY A 243 -19.44 -6.65 -38.17
C GLY A 243 -20.31 -5.47 -38.57
N VAL A 244 -20.40 -4.42 -37.73
CA VAL A 244 -21.25 -3.25 -37.95
C VAL A 244 -20.45 -2.03 -38.37
N LYS A 245 -21.11 -1.09 -39.05
CA LYS A 245 -20.51 0.21 -39.44
C LYS A 245 -20.69 1.28 -38.37
N GLU A 246 -21.69 1.12 -37.51
CA GLU A 246 -22.11 2.09 -36.50
C GLU A 246 -22.58 1.34 -35.25
N VAL A 247 -22.39 1.95 -34.09
CA VAL A 247 -22.90 1.45 -32.81
C VAL A 247 -23.62 2.56 -32.05
N GLU A 248 -24.62 2.17 -31.27
CA GLU A 248 -25.19 3.02 -30.23
C GLU A 248 -24.49 2.72 -28.91
N PHE A 249 -23.99 3.73 -28.22
CA PHE A 249 -23.41 3.63 -26.89
C PHE A 249 -24.13 4.62 -25.99
N LYS A 250 -25.06 4.08 -25.19
CA LYS A 250 -25.84 4.83 -24.22
C LYS A 250 -25.39 4.50 -22.81
N THR A 251 -25.07 5.52 -22.02
CA THR A 251 -24.71 5.34 -20.61
C THR A 251 -25.16 6.51 -19.75
N SER A 252 -25.50 6.23 -18.49
CA SER A 252 -25.70 7.24 -17.45
C SER A 252 -24.40 7.92 -17.00
N GLY A 253 -23.25 7.46 -17.49
CA GLY A 253 -21.93 7.94 -17.05
C GLY A 253 -21.51 7.36 -15.70
N ARG A 254 -20.25 7.63 -15.35
CA ARG A 254 -19.63 7.21 -14.09
C ARG A 254 -18.98 8.42 -13.43
N LYS A 255 -19.47 8.78 -12.24
CA LYS A 255 -18.97 9.94 -11.51
C LYS A 255 -17.51 9.74 -11.14
N SER A 256 -16.70 10.75 -11.41
CA SER A 256 -15.31 10.82 -10.97
C SER A 256 -15.09 12.10 -10.17
N THR A 257 -14.45 11.98 -9.02
CA THR A 257 -14.17 13.12 -8.14
C THR A 257 -12.74 13.04 -7.62
N LEU A 258 -12.04 14.16 -7.65
CA LEU A 258 -10.76 14.29 -6.97
C LEU A 258 -10.98 14.29 -5.47
N ILE A 259 -10.23 13.46 -4.77
CA ILE A 259 -10.14 13.43 -3.31
C ILE A 259 -8.66 13.42 -2.93
N ASN A 260 -8.34 13.82 -1.71
CA ASN A 260 -6.96 13.77 -1.21
C ASN A 260 -6.89 12.87 0.02
N SER A 261 -5.71 12.36 0.29
CA SER A 261 -5.29 11.87 1.61
C SER A 261 -3.81 12.18 1.81
N TYR A 262 -3.23 11.76 2.92
CA TYR A 262 -1.89 12.16 3.30
C TYR A 262 -1.06 10.95 3.73
N ASN A 263 0.11 10.80 3.14
CA ASN A 263 1.19 10.15 3.88
C ASN A 263 1.61 11.13 5.00
N VAL A 264 1.71 10.64 6.23
CA VAL A 264 2.13 11.45 7.39
C VAL A 264 3.57 11.09 7.74
N ALA A 265 4.49 12.03 7.54
CA ALA A 265 5.92 11.78 7.65
C ALA A 265 6.58 12.69 8.71
N GLY A 266 7.39 12.10 9.59
CA GLY A 266 8.19 12.78 10.60
C GLY A 266 9.64 12.30 10.59
N PHE A 267 10.56 13.22 10.86
CA PHE A 267 12.01 13.00 10.75
C PHE A 267 12.70 13.07 12.11
N ILE A 268 13.51 12.06 12.41
CA ILE A 268 14.38 11.99 13.60
C ILE A 268 15.84 12.08 13.12
N PRO A 269 16.57 13.17 13.41
CA PRO A 269 17.95 13.33 12.98
C PRO A 269 18.88 12.35 13.69
N GLY A 270 19.79 11.74 12.93
CA GLY A 270 20.84 10.88 13.44
C GLY A 270 21.92 11.63 14.21
N THR A 271 22.61 10.92 15.10
CA THR A 271 23.67 11.46 15.97
C THR A 271 25.06 11.44 15.33
N ASP A 272 25.31 10.52 14.41
CA ASP A 272 26.63 10.36 13.80
C ASP A 272 26.83 11.37 12.65
N PRO A 273 27.95 12.13 12.60
CA PRO A 273 28.16 13.17 11.60
C PRO A 273 28.05 12.72 10.14
N GLU A 274 28.43 11.48 9.85
CA GLU A 274 28.42 10.92 8.50
C GLU A 274 27.19 10.06 8.26
N LEU A 275 26.89 9.13 9.18
CA LEU A 275 25.76 8.21 9.00
C LEU A 275 24.41 8.91 9.05
N LYS A 276 24.27 10.07 9.70
CA LYS A 276 22.99 10.82 9.70
C LYS A 276 22.52 11.27 8.31
N LYS A 277 23.38 11.21 7.29
CA LYS A 277 23.06 11.50 5.88
C LYS A 277 22.41 10.30 5.16
N GLU A 278 22.35 9.14 5.81
CA GLU A 278 21.62 7.95 5.39
C GLU A 278 20.34 7.80 6.22
N TYR A 279 19.31 7.24 5.60
CA TYR A 279 17.97 7.16 6.17
C TYR A 279 17.53 5.70 6.34
N VAL A 280 17.06 5.35 7.54
CA VAL A 280 16.21 4.17 7.75
C VAL A 280 14.76 4.63 7.72
N LEU A 281 13.96 4.01 6.87
CA LEU A 281 12.54 4.34 6.72
C LEU A 281 11.72 3.37 7.56
N LEU A 282 10.82 3.88 8.39
CA LEU A 282 9.80 3.10 9.07
C LEU A 282 8.45 3.39 8.41
N THR A 283 7.74 2.35 7.99
CA THR A 283 6.43 2.49 7.37
C THR A 283 5.39 1.61 8.04
N ALA A 284 4.14 2.07 8.04
CA ALA A 284 2.94 1.30 8.36
C ALA A 284 1.77 2.05 7.74
N HIS A 285 0.78 1.35 7.16
CA HIS A 285 -0.43 2.05 6.74
C HIS A 285 -1.35 2.29 7.93
N TYR A 286 -2.11 3.38 7.86
CA TYR A 286 -3.06 3.76 8.90
C TYR A 286 -4.51 3.74 8.41
N ASP A 287 -4.75 3.62 7.10
CA ASP A 287 -6.09 3.41 6.57
C ASP A 287 -6.58 1.97 6.82
N HIS A 288 -7.90 1.79 6.73
CA HIS A 288 -8.51 0.47 6.69
C HIS A 288 -9.73 0.48 5.76
N VAL A 289 -10.52 -0.59 5.72
CA VAL A 289 -11.52 -0.84 4.67
C VAL A 289 -12.80 0.01 4.79
N GLY A 290 -13.14 0.52 5.98
CA GLY A 290 -14.28 1.44 6.18
C GLY A 290 -15.54 0.80 6.76
N VAL A 291 -16.71 1.16 6.22
CA VAL A 291 -18.02 0.75 6.78
C VAL A 291 -18.90 0.03 5.77
N GLY A 292 -19.80 -0.82 6.28
CA GLY A 292 -20.82 -1.52 5.52
C GLY A 292 -20.26 -2.24 4.29
N LYS A 293 -20.93 -2.09 3.13
CA LYS A 293 -20.55 -2.81 1.91
C LYS A 293 -19.19 -2.39 1.36
N GLN A 294 -18.71 -1.20 1.72
CA GLN A 294 -17.38 -0.73 1.32
C GLN A 294 -16.29 -1.43 2.14
N GLY A 295 -16.56 -1.73 3.41
CA GLY A 295 -15.61 -2.41 4.30
C GLY A 295 -15.49 -3.91 4.03
N GLY A 296 -16.59 -4.57 3.65
CA GLY A 296 -16.53 -5.98 3.31
C GLY A 296 -17.82 -6.71 3.62
N GLN A 297 -17.71 -8.03 3.80
CA GLN A 297 -18.77 -8.93 4.25
C GLN A 297 -18.16 -10.07 5.08
N PRO A 298 -18.92 -10.64 6.05
CA PRO A 298 -20.25 -10.21 6.49
C PRO A 298 -20.23 -8.97 7.41
N PHE A 299 -21.34 -8.24 7.48
CA PHE A 299 -21.62 -7.23 8.51
C PHE A 299 -23.12 -7.18 8.83
N THR A 300 -23.50 -6.58 9.96
CA THR A 300 -24.90 -6.39 10.35
C THR A 300 -25.24 -4.89 10.47
N PRO A 301 -26.53 -4.49 10.43
CA PRO A 301 -26.88 -3.10 10.70
C PRO A 301 -26.45 -2.60 12.10
N GLN A 302 -26.30 -3.51 13.07
CA GLN A 302 -25.84 -3.20 14.43
C GLN A 302 -24.32 -3.05 14.51
N ASP A 303 -23.60 -3.81 13.70
CA ASP A 303 -22.14 -3.80 13.64
C ASP A 303 -21.69 -3.83 12.17
N SER A 304 -21.34 -2.64 11.67
CA SER A 304 -21.00 -2.38 10.27
C SER A 304 -19.69 -1.59 10.12
N ILE A 305 -18.94 -1.40 11.20
CA ILE A 305 -17.66 -0.70 11.18
C ILE A 305 -16.56 -1.76 11.16
N PHE A 306 -15.62 -1.62 10.25
CA PHE A 306 -14.44 -2.47 10.20
C PHE A 306 -13.33 -1.67 10.84
N ASN A 307 -13.06 -1.90 12.13
CA ASN A 307 -12.20 -1.02 12.92
C ASN A 307 -10.71 -1.19 12.63
N GLY A 308 -10.27 -2.34 12.11
CA GLY A 308 -8.88 -2.51 11.68
C GLY A 308 -7.87 -2.42 12.83
N ALA A 309 -8.17 -3.07 13.96
CA ALA A 309 -7.28 -3.07 15.11
C ALA A 309 -5.99 -3.85 14.83
N ARG A 310 -6.10 -5.04 14.25
CA ARG A 310 -4.98 -5.89 13.82
C ARG A 310 -4.45 -5.45 12.46
N ASP A 311 -5.33 -4.97 11.58
CA ASP A 311 -5.01 -4.47 10.25
C ASP A 311 -5.51 -3.01 10.06
N ASN A 312 -4.69 -1.98 10.23
CA ASN A 312 -3.30 -2.01 10.70
C ASN A 312 -3.03 -0.91 11.72
N ALA A 313 -3.99 -0.67 12.63
CA ALA A 313 -3.72 0.11 13.82
C ALA A 313 -2.55 -0.50 14.60
N PHE A 314 -2.43 -1.83 14.63
CA PHE A 314 -1.32 -2.57 15.25
C PHE A 314 0.06 -2.12 14.75
N GLY A 315 0.28 -2.09 13.44
CA GLY A 315 1.54 -1.64 12.84
C GLY A 315 1.77 -0.14 13.02
N THR A 316 0.71 0.67 12.93
CA THR A 316 0.78 2.11 13.22
C THR A 316 1.19 2.39 14.68
N VAL A 317 0.74 1.58 15.65
CA VAL A 317 1.16 1.70 17.06
C VAL A 317 2.64 1.36 17.22
N ALA A 318 3.14 0.33 16.51
CA ALA A 318 4.57 0.02 16.49
C ALA A 318 5.40 1.17 15.91
N LEU A 319 4.88 1.82 14.86
CA LEU A 319 5.48 3.00 14.25
C LEU A 319 5.54 4.20 15.21
N LEU A 320 4.44 4.52 15.91
CA LEU A 320 4.37 5.61 16.89
C LEU A 320 5.29 5.38 18.10
N THR A 321 5.33 4.16 18.62
CA THR A 321 6.17 3.82 19.78
C THR A 321 7.65 3.71 19.44
N ALA A 322 7.99 3.26 18.23
CA ALA A 322 9.37 3.36 17.72
C ALA A 322 9.80 4.82 17.57
N ALA A 323 8.94 5.69 17.06
CA ALA A 323 9.21 7.12 16.98
C ALA A 323 9.47 7.74 18.36
N GLU A 324 8.70 7.34 19.39
CA GLU A 324 8.92 7.79 20.77
C GLU A 324 10.27 7.32 21.34
N ALA A 325 10.59 6.02 21.21
CA ALA A 325 11.84 5.47 21.73
C ALA A 325 13.07 6.10 21.04
N LEU A 326 12.99 6.30 19.72
CA LEU A 326 14.07 6.89 18.92
C LEU A 326 14.16 8.41 19.09
N SER A 327 13.08 9.13 19.40
CA SER A 327 13.18 10.57 19.71
C SER A 327 13.83 10.83 21.07
N LYS A 328 13.57 9.97 22.07
CA LYS A 328 14.21 10.04 23.40
C LYS A 328 15.72 9.80 23.32
N LYS A 329 16.15 8.86 22.47
CA LYS A 329 17.57 8.59 22.20
C LYS A 329 17.77 8.30 20.71
N PRO A 330 18.14 9.32 19.90
CA PRO A 330 18.33 9.11 18.47
C PRO A 330 19.46 8.12 18.15
N ALA A 331 19.28 7.36 17.06
CA ALA A 331 20.27 6.42 16.54
C ALA A 331 21.41 7.17 15.79
N LYS A 332 22.40 6.44 15.27
CA LYS A 332 23.48 7.03 14.45
C LYS A 332 22.98 7.57 13.12
N ARG A 333 22.21 6.77 12.38
CA ARG A 333 21.51 7.19 11.16
C ARG A 333 20.25 7.97 11.48
N SER A 334 19.84 8.81 10.54
CA SER A 334 18.55 9.46 10.63
C SER A 334 17.43 8.46 10.33
N VAL A 335 16.28 8.66 10.97
CA VAL A 335 15.10 7.82 10.79
C VAL A 335 13.97 8.67 10.22
N LEU A 336 13.39 8.20 9.12
CA LEU A 336 12.18 8.77 8.54
C LEU A 336 11.00 7.86 8.87
N VAL A 337 10.04 8.39 9.62
CA VAL A 337 8.85 7.67 10.05
C VAL A 337 7.68 8.09 9.17
N ILE A 338 7.01 7.15 8.50
CA ILE A 338 5.95 7.44 7.51
C ILE A 338 4.74 6.56 7.80
N ALA A 339 3.64 7.16 8.25
CA ALA A 339 2.34 6.51 8.23
C ALA A 339 1.72 6.68 6.83
N LEU A 340 1.45 5.56 6.15
CA LEU A 340 1.02 5.53 4.76
C LEU A 340 -0.51 5.47 4.66
N THR A 341 -1.04 6.07 3.61
CA THR A 341 -2.47 6.02 3.28
C THR A 341 -2.70 5.21 2.01
N GLY A 342 -3.90 4.69 1.81
CA GLY A 342 -4.29 4.02 0.57
C GLY A 342 -3.64 2.67 0.34
N GLU A 343 -3.22 1.97 1.39
CA GLU A 343 -2.73 0.59 1.27
C GLU A 343 -3.86 -0.33 0.77
N GLU A 344 -5.03 -0.25 1.41
CA GLU A 344 -6.19 -1.11 1.21
C GLU A 344 -6.82 -0.96 -0.18
N VAL A 345 -6.54 0.18 -0.82
CA VAL A 345 -7.01 0.52 -2.17
C VAL A 345 -5.89 0.36 -3.21
N GLY A 346 -4.83 -0.38 -2.86
CA GLY A 346 -3.81 -0.83 -3.79
C GLY A 346 -2.45 -0.15 -3.62
N LEU A 347 -1.98 0.02 -2.39
CA LEU A 347 -0.65 0.54 -2.06
C LEU A 347 -0.39 1.96 -2.58
N LEU A 348 -1.44 2.77 -2.69
CA LEU A 348 -1.38 4.02 -3.45
C LEU A 348 -0.48 5.07 -2.77
N GLY A 349 -0.49 5.16 -1.44
CA GLY A 349 0.37 6.08 -0.71
C GLY A 349 1.85 5.72 -0.82
N SER A 350 2.24 4.44 -0.69
CA SER A 350 3.64 4.03 -0.86
C SER A 350 4.12 4.16 -2.30
N LYS A 351 3.28 3.84 -3.30
CA LYS A 351 3.58 4.08 -4.72
C LYS A 351 3.82 5.56 -5.01
N TYR A 352 2.98 6.42 -4.43
CA TYR A 352 3.16 7.86 -4.58
C TYR A 352 4.45 8.35 -3.92
N TYR A 353 4.76 7.87 -2.70
CA TYR A 353 6.03 8.21 -2.05
C TYR A 353 7.23 7.76 -2.89
N ALA A 354 7.24 6.52 -3.40
CA ALA A 354 8.36 6.01 -4.19
C ALA A 354 8.62 6.85 -5.45
N SER A 355 7.57 7.37 -6.08
CA SER A 355 7.68 8.26 -7.25
C SER A 355 7.93 9.73 -6.91
N HIS A 356 7.58 10.17 -5.69
CA HIS A 356 7.70 11.54 -5.21
C HIS A 356 8.34 11.56 -3.81
N PRO A 357 9.59 11.09 -3.68
CA PRO A 357 10.14 10.78 -2.37
C PRO A 357 10.46 12.05 -1.58
N LEU A 358 10.15 12.03 -0.28
CA LEU A 358 10.47 13.14 0.63
C LEU A 358 11.96 13.23 0.97
N MET A 359 12.70 12.13 0.78
CA MET A 359 14.15 12.04 0.95
C MET A 359 14.77 11.38 -0.28
N PRO A 360 16.00 11.72 -0.68
CA PRO A 360 16.66 11.07 -1.81
C PRO A 360 16.72 9.55 -1.63
N LEU A 361 16.09 8.78 -2.53
CA LEU A 361 15.99 7.33 -2.42
C LEU A 361 17.36 6.65 -2.37
N ASN A 362 18.36 7.19 -3.07
CA ASN A 362 19.74 6.67 -3.05
C ASN A 362 20.47 6.88 -1.70
N LYS A 363 19.83 7.53 -0.72
CA LYS A 363 20.28 7.65 0.67
C LYS A 363 19.42 6.84 1.64
N CYS A 364 18.31 6.28 1.19
CA CYS A 364 17.44 5.41 1.99
C CYS A 364 18.02 4.00 2.00
N ILE A 365 18.57 3.54 3.13
CA ILE A 365 19.32 2.27 3.19
C ILE A 365 18.47 1.03 3.49
N LEU A 366 17.27 1.24 4.03
CA LEU A 366 16.30 0.21 4.38
C LEU A 366 14.92 0.85 4.54
N ASN A 367 13.86 0.14 4.17
CA ASN A 367 12.50 0.37 4.63
C ASN A 367 12.04 -0.79 5.52
N LEU A 368 11.86 -0.56 6.83
CA LEU A 368 11.23 -1.54 7.70
C LEU A 368 9.74 -1.23 7.75
N ASN A 369 8.94 -2.05 7.07
CA ASN A 369 7.48 -1.91 7.06
C ASN A 369 6.86 -2.69 8.22
N SER A 370 5.78 -2.20 8.81
CA SER A 370 5.01 -2.90 9.85
C SER A 370 3.57 -3.07 9.37
N ASP A 371 3.21 -4.31 9.06
CA ASP A 371 1.92 -4.63 8.44
C ASP A 371 1.60 -6.12 8.57
N GLY A 372 0.31 -6.45 8.55
CA GLY A 372 -0.22 -7.76 8.21
C GLY A 372 -1.61 -8.01 8.78
N ALA A 373 -2.17 -9.16 8.41
CA ALA A 373 -3.54 -9.58 8.73
C ALA A 373 -3.81 -9.95 10.21
N GLY A 374 -2.94 -9.51 11.13
CA GLY A 374 -2.95 -9.93 12.54
C GLY A 374 -2.16 -11.20 12.82
N TYR A 375 -2.50 -11.87 13.92
CA TYR A 375 -1.72 -12.98 14.48
C TYR A 375 -2.60 -14.09 15.06
N ASN A 376 -2.05 -15.30 15.06
CA ASN A 376 -2.54 -16.46 15.81
C ASN A 376 -1.46 -17.12 16.68
N ASP A 377 -0.21 -16.61 16.66
CA ASP A 377 0.90 -17.06 17.49
C ASP A 377 1.56 -15.84 18.18
N THR A 378 1.35 -15.69 19.49
CA THR A 378 1.90 -14.57 20.29
C THR A 378 3.34 -14.81 20.75
N THR A 379 3.96 -15.92 20.36
CA THR A 379 5.34 -16.26 20.74
C THR A 379 6.38 -15.81 19.72
N ILE A 380 5.95 -15.37 18.54
CA ILE A 380 6.80 -14.99 17.43
C ILE A 380 6.40 -13.65 16.81
N VAL A 381 7.27 -13.13 15.96
CA VAL A 381 6.91 -12.23 14.85
C VAL A 381 7.12 -12.97 13.54
N ALA A 382 6.27 -12.71 12.56
CA ALA A 382 6.51 -13.13 11.19
C ALA A 382 7.26 -12.02 10.45
N VAL A 383 8.19 -12.38 9.57
CA VAL A 383 8.93 -11.39 8.77
C VAL A 383 8.99 -11.82 7.32
N MET A 384 8.31 -11.05 6.48
CA MET A 384 8.41 -11.21 5.03
C MET A 384 9.72 -10.60 4.56
N GLY A 385 10.52 -11.37 3.82
CA GLY A 385 11.84 -10.95 3.34
C GLY A 385 12.95 -11.00 4.39
N LEU A 386 12.80 -11.80 5.45
CA LEU A 386 13.84 -12.01 6.47
C LEU A 386 15.17 -12.44 5.85
N GLU A 387 15.11 -13.43 4.97
CA GLU A 387 16.29 -14.01 4.31
C GLU A 387 16.73 -13.22 3.06
N ARG A 388 16.05 -12.11 2.74
CA ARG A 388 16.24 -11.38 1.47
C ARG A 388 16.98 -10.07 1.62
N THR A 389 16.94 -9.46 2.80
CA THR A 389 17.22 -8.03 3.00
C THR A 389 18.46 -7.72 3.84
N GLY A 390 19.20 -8.75 4.28
CA GLY A 390 20.48 -8.58 4.98
C GLY A 390 20.38 -8.03 6.41
N VAL A 391 19.19 -8.07 7.02
CA VAL A 391 18.91 -7.59 8.40
C VAL A 391 18.39 -8.67 9.35
N LYS A 392 18.50 -9.94 8.97
CA LYS A 392 18.02 -11.08 9.77
C LYS A 392 18.56 -11.07 11.20
N ALA A 393 19.87 -10.84 11.35
CA ALA A 393 20.52 -10.88 12.65
C ALA A 393 19.98 -9.81 13.62
N GLU A 394 19.72 -8.60 13.12
CA GLU A 394 19.14 -7.51 13.92
C GLU A 394 17.72 -7.83 14.37
N ILE A 395 16.90 -8.36 13.47
CA ILE A 395 15.52 -8.77 13.74
C ILE A 395 15.49 -9.89 14.79
N GLU A 396 16.28 -10.95 14.61
CA GLU A 396 16.36 -12.07 15.56
C GLU A 396 16.87 -11.61 16.93
N THR A 397 17.88 -10.73 16.96
CA THR A 397 18.43 -10.18 18.20
C THR A 397 17.39 -9.37 18.96
N ALA A 398 16.69 -8.45 18.28
CA ALA A 398 15.70 -7.59 18.90
C ALA A 398 14.46 -8.36 19.36
N SER A 399 13.91 -9.25 18.53
CA SER A 399 12.77 -10.08 18.90
C SER A 399 13.09 -10.96 20.11
N LYS A 400 14.25 -11.64 20.09
CA LYS A 400 14.68 -12.48 21.21
C LYS A 400 14.85 -11.68 22.50
N PHE A 401 15.35 -10.44 22.42
CA PHE A 401 15.52 -9.57 23.59
C PHE A 401 14.20 -9.32 24.33
N PHE A 402 13.08 -9.22 23.62
CA PHE A 402 11.74 -9.05 24.20
C PHE A 402 10.94 -10.36 24.31
N GLY A 403 11.62 -11.51 24.16
CA GLY A 403 11.02 -12.84 24.36
C GLY A 403 10.12 -13.29 23.21
N LEU A 404 10.41 -12.85 21.98
CA LEU A 404 9.75 -13.28 20.75
C LEU A 404 10.71 -14.08 19.87
N GLY A 405 10.23 -15.17 19.28
CA GLY A 405 10.88 -15.84 18.15
C GLY A 405 10.65 -15.08 16.84
N VAL A 406 11.28 -15.55 15.76
CA VAL A 406 11.09 -15.02 14.40
C VAL A 406 10.75 -16.16 13.47
N PHE A 407 9.78 -15.93 12.58
CA PHE A 407 9.42 -16.86 11.52
C PHE A 407 9.50 -16.16 10.17
N ALA A 408 10.23 -16.74 9.21
CA ALA A 408 10.42 -16.16 7.89
C ALA A 408 9.25 -16.51 6.96
N ASP A 409 8.80 -15.52 6.17
CA ASP A 409 7.94 -15.68 4.99
C ASP A 409 6.83 -16.75 5.16
N PRO A 410 5.83 -16.51 6.03
CA PRO A 410 4.71 -17.42 6.16
C PRO A 410 3.96 -17.54 4.83
N SER A 411 3.70 -18.77 4.39
CA SER A 411 2.98 -19.05 3.14
C SER A 411 3.64 -18.45 1.87
N PRO A 412 4.89 -18.83 1.54
CA PRO A 412 5.66 -18.26 0.42
C PRO A 412 4.96 -18.44 -0.95
N GLU A 413 4.13 -19.46 -1.10
CA GLU A 413 3.31 -19.71 -2.29
C GLU A 413 2.31 -18.58 -2.58
N GLN A 414 1.97 -17.74 -1.58
CA GLN A 414 1.06 -16.61 -1.73
C GLN A 414 1.75 -15.30 -2.12
N GLY A 415 3.09 -15.28 -2.21
CA GLY A 415 3.85 -14.10 -2.63
C GLY A 415 3.65 -12.88 -1.72
N LEU A 416 3.49 -13.08 -0.40
CA LEU A 416 3.09 -12.03 0.54
C LEU A 416 4.03 -10.80 0.54
N PHE A 417 5.32 -10.99 0.25
CA PHE A 417 6.28 -9.88 0.16
C PHE A 417 5.85 -8.79 -0.83
N ASP A 418 5.16 -9.15 -1.92
CA ASP A 418 4.79 -8.22 -2.99
C ASP A 418 3.38 -7.64 -2.83
N ARG A 419 2.74 -7.86 -1.68
CA ARG A 419 1.33 -7.54 -1.40
C ARG A 419 1.13 -6.43 -0.37
N SER A 420 2.19 -5.75 0.05
CA SER A 420 2.16 -4.69 1.06
C SER A 420 3.06 -3.52 0.65
N ASP A 421 2.99 -2.40 1.37
CA ASP A 421 3.66 -1.14 1.06
C ASP A 421 5.18 -1.24 0.89
N ASN A 422 5.82 -2.23 1.54
CA ASN A 422 7.26 -2.49 1.39
C ASN A 422 7.68 -2.69 -0.08
N VAL A 423 6.80 -3.25 -0.91
CA VAL A 423 7.10 -3.55 -2.31
C VAL A 423 7.35 -2.29 -3.14
N SER A 424 6.73 -1.16 -2.79
CA SER A 424 6.93 0.12 -3.47
C SER A 424 8.37 0.60 -3.31
N PHE A 425 9.00 0.35 -2.15
CA PHE A 425 10.40 0.67 -1.89
C PHE A 425 11.35 -0.39 -2.49
N ALA A 426 10.95 -1.66 -2.43
CA ALA A 426 11.74 -2.75 -3.00
C ALA A 426 11.93 -2.62 -4.51
N LYS A 427 10.89 -2.18 -5.24
CA LYS A 427 10.94 -1.89 -6.68
C LYS A 427 11.97 -0.82 -7.05
N GLU A 428 12.18 0.16 -6.18
CA GLU A 428 13.23 1.18 -6.34
C GLU A 428 14.63 0.66 -5.95
N GLY A 429 14.72 -0.54 -5.37
CA GLY A 429 15.98 -1.19 -4.97
C GLY A 429 16.33 -1.08 -3.50
N ILE A 430 15.47 -0.48 -2.66
CA ILE A 430 15.70 -0.36 -1.22
C ILE A 430 15.35 -1.70 -0.55
N PRO A 431 16.25 -2.35 0.22
CA PRO A 431 15.89 -3.52 1.00
C PRO A 431 14.71 -3.22 1.94
N ALA A 432 13.64 -4.00 1.82
CA ALA A 432 12.36 -3.65 2.45
C ALA A 432 11.61 -4.84 3.07
N PRO A 433 12.04 -5.36 4.24
CA PRO A 433 11.30 -6.41 4.93
C PRO A 433 10.02 -5.86 5.57
N THR A 434 9.01 -6.73 5.69
CA THR A 434 7.78 -6.43 6.46
C THR A 434 7.81 -7.20 7.78
N PHE A 435 7.71 -6.47 8.88
CA PHE A 435 7.67 -6.96 10.25
C PHE A 435 6.20 -7.10 10.68
N THR A 436 5.76 -8.34 10.86
CA THR A 436 4.33 -8.68 10.91
C THR A 436 4.00 -9.39 12.22
N PRO A 437 2.80 -9.18 12.80
CA PRO A 437 2.32 -9.99 13.92
C PRO A 437 2.38 -11.49 13.62
N GLY A 438 2.50 -12.30 14.66
CA GLY A 438 2.95 -13.68 14.56
C GLY A 438 1.92 -14.63 13.96
N PHE A 439 2.25 -15.18 12.80
CA PHE A 439 1.56 -16.33 12.22
C PHE A 439 2.54 -17.20 11.44
N ARG A 440 2.19 -18.48 11.28
CA ARG A 440 3.00 -19.45 10.52
C ARG A 440 2.37 -19.85 9.20
N GLU A 441 1.05 -19.71 9.12
CA GLU A 441 0.25 -20.01 7.95
C GLU A 441 -0.85 -18.97 7.81
N PHE A 442 -1.08 -18.50 6.59
CA PHE A 442 -2.17 -17.59 6.29
C PHE A 442 -3.47 -18.38 6.08
N ASN A 443 -4.12 -18.75 7.18
CA ASN A 443 -5.27 -19.67 7.19
C ASN A 443 -6.47 -19.13 8.01
N GLY A 444 -7.49 -19.97 8.20
CA GLY A 444 -8.79 -19.59 8.76
C GLY A 444 -8.75 -18.86 10.10
N ASP A 445 -7.75 -19.08 10.96
CA ASP A 445 -7.65 -18.36 12.23
C ASP A 445 -7.31 -16.88 12.06
N ILE A 446 -6.50 -16.54 11.05
CA ILE A 446 -6.19 -15.16 10.68
C ILE A 446 -7.44 -14.50 10.08
N MET A 447 -8.16 -15.23 9.22
CA MET A 447 -9.36 -14.74 8.52
C MET A 447 -10.55 -14.45 9.46
N LYS A 448 -10.49 -14.87 10.74
CA LYS A 448 -11.53 -14.54 11.74
C LYS A 448 -11.65 -13.04 12.01
N ASN A 449 -10.55 -12.31 11.90
CA ASN A 449 -10.52 -10.87 12.15
C ASN A 449 -10.09 -10.10 10.90
N TYR A 450 -9.23 -10.66 10.05
CA TYR A 450 -8.74 -9.94 8.88
C TYR A 450 -9.87 -9.47 7.95
N HIS A 451 -9.96 -8.15 7.75
CA HIS A 451 -11.02 -7.48 6.99
C HIS A 451 -12.44 -7.84 7.48
N GLN A 452 -12.61 -8.09 8.77
CA GLN A 452 -13.89 -8.40 9.42
C GLN A 452 -14.26 -7.31 10.43
N VAL A 453 -15.57 -7.15 10.68
CA VAL A 453 -16.09 -6.25 11.73
C VAL A 453 -15.62 -6.67 13.14
N SER A 454 -15.18 -7.92 13.31
CA SER A 454 -14.57 -8.41 14.54
C SER A 454 -13.16 -7.86 14.80
N ASP A 455 -12.52 -7.17 13.86
CA ASP A 455 -11.17 -6.60 14.04
C ASP A 455 -11.16 -5.35 14.94
N ASN A 456 -11.47 -5.58 16.22
CA ASN A 456 -11.64 -4.57 17.24
C ASN A 456 -10.53 -4.62 18.30
N PRO A 457 -10.29 -3.51 19.03
CA PRO A 457 -9.33 -3.47 20.12
C PRO A 457 -9.49 -4.60 21.15
N GLU A 458 -10.72 -5.07 21.37
CA GLU A 458 -11.08 -6.14 22.31
C GLU A 458 -10.49 -7.50 21.91
N THR A 459 -10.14 -7.67 20.63
CA THR A 459 -9.50 -8.89 20.14
C THR A 459 -7.98 -8.86 20.29
N VAL A 460 -7.38 -7.75 20.72
CA VAL A 460 -5.93 -7.59 20.79
C VAL A 460 -5.37 -7.99 22.17
N ASP A 461 -4.33 -8.81 22.15
CA ASP A 461 -3.48 -9.10 23.30
C ASP A 461 -2.47 -7.97 23.45
N PHE A 462 -2.76 -7.05 24.38
CA PHE A 462 -1.91 -5.90 24.64
C PHE A 462 -0.55 -6.24 25.24
N ASN A 463 -0.36 -7.43 25.84
CA ASN A 463 0.97 -7.86 26.28
C ASN A 463 1.82 -8.26 25.06
N TYR A 464 1.20 -8.92 24.08
CA TYR A 464 1.84 -9.24 22.82
C TYR A 464 2.16 -7.99 22.00
N LEU A 465 1.19 -7.06 21.85
CA LEU A 465 1.40 -5.78 21.18
C LEU A 465 2.57 -5.00 21.80
N LEU A 466 2.68 -4.96 23.13
CA LEU A 466 3.83 -4.34 23.80
C LEU A 466 5.15 -4.96 23.34
N LYS A 467 5.30 -6.29 23.43
CA LYS A 467 6.54 -6.97 23.02
C LYS A 467 6.85 -6.75 21.54
N PHE A 468 5.83 -6.75 20.69
CA PHE A 468 5.97 -6.47 19.27
C PHE A 468 6.52 -5.06 19.02
N CYS A 469 5.91 -4.03 19.62
CA CYS A 469 6.36 -2.65 19.52
C CYS A 469 7.80 -2.47 20.01
N GLN A 470 8.15 -3.11 21.13
CA GLN A 470 9.50 -3.09 21.68
C GLN A 470 10.52 -3.73 20.72
N ALA A 471 10.20 -4.90 20.17
CA ALA A 471 11.05 -5.61 19.21
C ALA A 471 11.20 -4.81 17.91
N TYR A 472 10.13 -4.22 17.38
CA TYR A 472 10.15 -3.38 16.18
C TYR A 472 11.03 -2.14 16.35
N ALA A 473 10.86 -1.41 17.47
CA ALA A 473 11.66 -0.24 17.79
C ALA A 473 13.15 -0.59 17.97
N TYR A 474 13.44 -1.71 18.64
CA TYR A 474 14.83 -2.11 18.88
C TYR A 474 15.51 -2.66 17.62
N THR A 475 14.77 -3.39 16.77
CA THR A 475 15.22 -3.78 15.42
C THR A 475 15.66 -2.54 14.65
N THR A 476 14.84 -1.48 14.66
CA THR A 476 15.17 -0.21 14.00
C THR A 476 16.48 0.37 14.51
N ARG A 477 16.64 0.47 15.84
CA ARG A 477 17.87 1.00 16.45
C ARG A 477 19.10 0.19 16.02
N LEU A 478 19.04 -1.14 16.10
CA LEU A 478 20.16 -2.00 15.72
C LEU A 478 20.58 -1.76 14.27
N ILE A 479 19.62 -1.67 13.36
CA ILE A 479 19.86 -1.40 11.93
C ILE A 479 20.44 0.00 11.74
N ALA A 480 19.83 1.02 12.33
CA ALA A 480 20.26 2.42 12.20
C ALA A 480 21.69 2.64 12.76
N ASP A 481 22.10 1.85 13.75
CA ASP A 481 23.43 1.92 14.38
C ASP A 481 24.51 1.06 13.69
N ARG A 482 24.16 0.28 12.65
CA ARG A 482 25.12 -0.53 11.88
C ARG A 482 26.25 0.32 11.32
N LYS A 483 27.41 -0.29 11.06
CA LYS A 483 28.47 0.40 10.30
C LYS A 483 28.13 0.45 8.82
N THR A 484 27.65 -0.67 8.28
CA THR A 484 27.35 -0.85 6.85
C THR A 484 25.85 -0.93 6.60
N ALA A 485 25.42 -0.28 5.53
CA ALA A 485 24.05 -0.38 5.03
C ALA A 485 23.70 -1.84 4.67
N PRO A 486 22.47 -2.29 4.98
CA PRO A 486 21.96 -3.57 4.49
C PRO A 486 21.92 -3.63 2.96
N GLN A 487 21.89 -4.84 2.43
CA GLN A 487 21.82 -5.11 0.99
C GLN A 487 20.90 -6.28 0.74
N TRP A 488 20.32 -6.33 -0.46
CA TRP A 488 19.68 -7.54 -0.95
C TRP A 488 20.67 -8.69 -0.98
N ILE A 489 20.20 -9.89 -0.66
CA ILE A 489 20.97 -11.11 -0.88
C ILE A 489 21.17 -11.31 -2.38
N ALA A 490 22.35 -11.81 -2.76
CA ALA A 490 22.73 -12.02 -4.15
C ALA A 490 21.71 -12.93 -4.87
N GLY A 491 21.28 -12.51 -6.06
CA GLY A 491 20.28 -13.20 -6.87
C GLY A 491 18.83 -12.82 -6.56
N ASP A 492 18.57 -11.94 -5.59
CA ASP A 492 17.22 -11.42 -5.37
C ASP A 492 16.75 -10.60 -6.57
N LYS A 493 15.46 -10.71 -6.91
CA LYS A 493 14.85 -9.98 -8.02
C LYS A 493 15.00 -8.46 -7.94
N TYR A 494 15.15 -7.88 -6.75
CA TYR A 494 15.32 -6.44 -6.54
C TYR A 494 16.78 -5.99 -6.51
N GLU A 495 17.75 -6.92 -6.56
CA GLU A 495 19.18 -6.60 -6.51
C GLU A 495 19.62 -5.71 -7.69
N ALA A 496 19.08 -5.93 -8.89
CA ALA A 496 19.41 -5.13 -10.07
C ALA A 496 18.95 -3.67 -9.92
N ALA A 497 17.75 -3.45 -9.36
CA ALA A 497 17.26 -2.11 -9.05
C ALA A 497 18.14 -1.43 -8.00
N ALA A 498 18.58 -2.17 -6.98
CA ALA A 498 19.49 -1.66 -5.96
C ALA A 498 20.85 -1.22 -6.53
N LYS A 499 21.46 -2.03 -7.41
CA LYS A 499 22.71 -1.67 -8.10
C LYS A 499 22.57 -0.36 -8.88
N LYS A 500 21.46 -0.21 -9.62
CA LYS A 500 21.12 1.03 -10.33
C LYS A 500 20.94 2.22 -9.38
N LEU A 501 20.17 2.05 -8.29
CA LEU A 501 19.87 3.12 -7.33
C LEU A 501 21.12 3.65 -6.63
N TYR A 502 22.01 2.76 -6.20
CA TYR A 502 23.21 3.11 -5.43
C TYR A 502 24.47 3.29 -6.28
N GLY A 503 24.37 3.18 -7.61
CA GLY A 503 25.49 3.36 -8.55
C GLY A 503 26.60 2.31 -8.41
N LYS A 504 26.23 1.04 -8.24
CA LYS A 504 27.14 -0.10 -8.06
C LYS A 504 27.18 -1.05 -9.25
#